data_AF-A0A371GUZ4-F1
#
_entry.id   AF-A0A371GUZ4-F1
#
_cell.length_a   1.000
_cell.length_b   1.000
_cell.length_c   1.000
_cell.angle_alpha   90.00
_cell.angle_beta   90.00
_cell.angle_gamma   90.00
#
_symmetry.space_group_name_H-M   'P 1'
#
loop_
_entity.id
_entity.type
_entity.pdbx_description
1 polymer ?
#
loop_
_entity_poly.entity_id
_entity_poly.type
_entity_poly.pdbx_seq_one_letter_code
_entity_poly.pdbx_strand_id
1 'polypeptide(L)'
;MKDENDALVRNDTWAPVQLPPDRHPIGCKWVFRVKENLDGSINKHKAQLVAKGFHQRSSFDYNEIFSPVVKPMTTHIIITLALTHHWPLKQLDINNAFLNGLLDEDVYLTQPPSFEDPNKTLVCKLNKAIYGLKQALRAWFDRLKSTLLQLGFKASKSDPSLFIQSIDSMVVYILVYVDDIIVTALGDLDYFFGIEVKPQPDGSLVLTQAKYP
;
A
#
# COMPACT_ATOMS: atom_id res chain seq x y z
N MET A 1 4.59 4.34 -18.18
CA MET A 1 5.75 3.47 -17.87
C MET A 1 6.86 4.28 -17.21
N LYS A 2 7.34 5.36 -17.85
CA LYS A 2 8.37 6.23 -17.27
C LYS A 2 8.03 6.74 -15.86
N ASP A 3 6.84 7.31 -15.66
CA ASP A 3 6.42 7.81 -14.34
C ASP A 3 6.46 6.75 -13.23
N GLU A 4 6.07 5.51 -13.55
CA GLU A 4 6.12 4.39 -12.60
C GLU A 4 7.57 3.95 -12.36
N ASN A 5 8.38 3.86 -13.41
CA ASN A 5 9.81 3.55 -13.27
C ASN A 5 10.54 4.59 -12.41
N ASP A 6 10.27 5.88 -12.65
CA ASP A 6 10.82 6.98 -11.88
C ASP A 6 10.36 6.90 -10.41
N ALA A 7 9.11 6.48 -10.15
CA ALA A 7 8.65 6.21 -8.79
C ALA A 7 9.38 5.03 -8.13
N LEU A 8 9.65 3.95 -8.86
CA LEU A 8 10.40 2.79 -8.37
C LEU A 8 11.86 3.16 -8.03
N VAL A 9 12.50 3.94 -8.90
CA VAL A 9 13.86 4.45 -8.69
C VAL A 9 13.91 5.40 -7.50
N ARG A 10 13.01 6.39 -7.41
CA ARG A 10 12.96 7.33 -6.27
C ARG A 10 12.70 6.64 -4.94
N ASN A 11 12.05 5.47 -4.95
CA ASN A 11 11.78 4.71 -3.75
C ASN A 11 12.91 3.74 -3.40
N ASP A 12 14.02 3.71 -4.13
CA ASP A 12 15.08 2.70 -3.97
C ASP A 12 14.53 1.28 -3.95
N THR A 13 13.52 1.01 -4.79
CA THR A 13 12.78 -0.27 -4.77
C THR A 13 13.70 -1.46 -5.01
N TRP A 14 14.77 -1.27 -5.78
CA TRP A 14 15.79 -2.30 -6.00
C TRP A 14 17.18 -1.71 -6.19
N ALA A 15 18.18 -2.56 -6.02
CA ALA A 15 19.57 -2.28 -6.39
C ALA A 15 20.02 -3.23 -7.52
N PRO A 16 20.76 -2.74 -8.54
CA PRO A 16 21.36 -3.59 -9.56
C PRO A 16 22.52 -4.39 -8.94
N VAL A 17 22.49 -5.71 -9.08
CA VAL A 17 23.52 -6.62 -8.55
C VAL A 17 23.80 -7.78 -9.51
N GLN A 18 24.96 -8.43 -9.35
CA GLN A 18 25.19 -9.73 -9.98
C GLN A 18 24.34 -10.79 -9.28
N LEU A 19 23.74 -11.69 -10.06
CA LEU A 19 22.92 -12.76 -9.52
C LEU A 19 23.79 -13.73 -8.71
N PRO A 20 23.46 -14.02 -7.43
CA PRO A 20 24.17 -15.04 -6.66
C PRO A 20 24.01 -16.44 -7.29
N PRO A 21 25.04 -17.30 -7.23
CA PRO A 21 25.02 -18.61 -7.91
C PRO A 21 23.89 -19.55 -7.47
N ASP A 22 23.36 -19.37 -6.26
CA ASP A 22 22.33 -20.19 -5.62
C ASP A 22 20.90 -19.60 -5.80
N ARG A 23 20.77 -18.48 -6.50
CA ARG A 23 19.52 -17.72 -6.64
C ARG A 23 19.01 -17.73 -8.08
N HIS A 24 17.69 -17.56 -8.21
CA HIS A 24 17.02 -17.48 -9.50
C HIS A 24 16.22 -16.18 -9.56
N PRO A 25 16.37 -15.36 -10.62
CA PRO A 25 15.62 -14.13 -10.73
C PRO A 25 14.19 -14.43 -11.18
N ILE A 26 13.23 -13.74 -10.58
CA ILE A 26 11.83 -13.80 -10.94
C ILE A 26 11.59 -12.83 -12.10
N GLY A 27 10.86 -13.28 -13.12
CA GLY A 27 10.47 -12.40 -14.22
C GLY A 27 9.52 -11.28 -13.76
N CYS A 28 9.49 -10.17 -14.50
CA CYS A 28 8.49 -9.11 -14.32
C CYS A 28 7.76 -8.79 -15.63
N LYS A 29 6.68 -8.01 -15.55
CA LYS A 29 5.96 -7.49 -16.71
C LYS A 29 5.28 -6.16 -16.39
N TRP A 30 5.05 -5.36 -17.42
CA TRP A 30 4.18 -4.18 -17.33
C TRP A 30 2.72 -4.58 -17.44
N VAL A 31 1.90 -4.10 -16.51
CA VAL A 31 0.43 -4.21 -16.55
C VAL A 31 -0.14 -2.83 -16.79
N PHE A 32 -1.01 -2.72 -17.79
CA PHE A 32 -1.64 -1.47 -18.19
C PHE A 32 -3.12 -1.48 -17.82
N ARG A 33 -3.61 -0.37 -17.27
CA ARG A 33 -5.01 -0.18 -16.92
C ARG A 33 -5.44 1.23 -17.25
N VAL A 34 -6.57 1.37 -17.92
CA VAL A 34 -7.23 2.66 -18.09
C VAL A 34 -8.12 2.88 -16.86
N LYS A 35 -7.93 4.01 -16.17
CA LYS A 35 -8.89 4.52 -15.19
C LYS A 35 -9.83 5.46 -15.91
N GLU A 36 -11.12 5.24 -15.74
CA GLU A 36 -12.20 6.05 -16.32
C GLU A 36 -12.89 6.85 -15.20
N ASN A 37 -13.41 8.00 -15.57
CA ASN A 37 -14.31 8.80 -14.74
C ASN A 37 -15.71 8.17 -14.70
N LEU A 38 -16.57 8.66 -13.80
CA LEU A 38 -17.96 8.20 -13.70
C LEU A 38 -18.77 8.44 -14.98
N ASP A 39 -18.39 9.43 -15.78
CA ASP A 39 -19.00 9.75 -17.08
C ASP A 39 -18.44 8.90 -18.25
N GLY A 40 -17.53 7.96 -17.96
CA GLY A 40 -16.88 7.09 -18.96
C GLY A 40 -15.71 7.75 -19.69
N SER A 41 -15.36 9.01 -19.39
CA SER A 41 -14.16 9.64 -19.97
C SER A 41 -12.88 9.07 -19.36
N ILE A 42 -11.78 9.08 -20.13
CA ILE A 42 -10.49 8.58 -19.65
C ILE A 42 -9.94 9.53 -18.59
N ASN A 43 -9.79 9.04 -17.36
CA ASN A 43 -9.15 9.77 -16.28
C ASN A 43 -7.62 9.65 -16.39
N LYS A 44 -7.10 8.42 -16.50
CA LYS A 44 -5.65 8.17 -16.49
C LYS A 44 -5.27 6.83 -17.11
N HIS A 45 -4.18 6.81 -17.87
CA HIS A 45 -3.49 5.58 -18.24
C HIS A 45 -2.50 5.19 -17.13
N LYS A 46 -2.77 4.08 -16.43
CA LYS A 46 -1.90 3.53 -15.38
C LYS A 46 -1.05 2.41 -15.97
N ALA A 47 0.25 2.46 -15.72
CA ALA A 47 1.18 1.37 -16.00
C ALA A 47 1.85 0.97 -14.68
N GLN A 48 1.90 -0.32 -14.38
CA GLN A 48 2.52 -0.84 -13.16
C GLN A 48 3.49 -1.95 -13.50
N LEU A 49 4.65 -1.96 -12.85
CA LEU A 49 5.57 -3.08 -12.93
C LEU A 49 5.11 -4.15 -11.94
N VAL A 50 4.90 -5.37 -12.43
CA VAL A 50 4.38 -6.49 -11.65
C VAL A 50 5.34 -7.67 -11.74
N ALA A 51 5.77 -8.17 -10.59
CA ALA A 51 6.53 -9.41 -10.49
C ALA A 51 5.66 -10.61 -10.91
N LYS A 52 6.27 -11.59 -11.58
CA LYS A 52 5.65 -12.87 -11.89
C LYS A 52 5.74 -13.78 -10.67
N GLY A 53 5.01 -13.47 -9.59
CA GLY A 53 5.10 -14.20 -8.32
C GLY A 53 4.75 -15.68 -8.40
N PHE A 54 4.10 -16.14 -9.47
CA PHE A 54 3.92 -17.57 -9.72
C PHE A 54 5.23 -18.33 -10.01
N HIS A 55 6.32 -17.63 -10.33
CA HIS A 55 7.66 -18.19 -10.41
C HIS A 55 8.40 -18.23 -9.06
N GLN A 56 7.85 -17.64 -7.99
CA GLN A 56 8.48 -17.66 -6.68
C GLN A 56 8.41 -19.05 -6.04
N ARG A 57 9.48 -19.44 -5.35
CA ARG A 57 9.62 -20.69 -4.62
C ARG A 57 9.55 -20.46 -3.11
N SER A 58 8.68 -21.23 -2.45
CA SER A 58 8.60 -21.27 -0.99
C SER A 58 9.95 -21.64 -0.39
N SER A 59 10.30 -21.05 0.76
CA SER A 59 11.57 -21.21 1.48
C SER A 59 12.81 -20.64 0.80
N PHE A 60 12.69 -20.12 -0.43
CA PHE A 60 13.76 -19.37 -1.10
C PHE A 60 13.37 -17.91 -1.23
N ASP A 61 12.24 -17.63 -1.88
CA ASP A 61 11.81 -16.27 -2.24
C ASP A 61 10.77 -15.70 -1.26
N TYR A 62 10.19 -16.56 -0.41
CA TYR A 62 9.28 -16.18 0.67
C TYR A 62 9.13 -17.31 1.68
N ASN A 63 8.89 -16.98 2.94
CA ASN A 63 8.55 -17.94 3.99
C ASN A 63 7.08 -17.88 4.40
N GLU A 64 6.52 -16.67 4.50
CA GLU A 64 5.13 -16.44 4.92
C GLU A 64 4.48 -15.39 4.01
N ILE A 65 3.23 -15.65 3.63
CA ILE A 65 2.47 -14.81 2.67
C ILE A 65 1.19 -14.24 3.27
N PHE A 66 0.81 -14.69 4.47
CA PHE A 66 -0.47 -14.33 5.05
C PHE A 66 -0.47 -12.85 5.44
N SER A 67 -1.47 -12.12 4.98
CA SER A 67 -1.79 -10.78 5.45
C SER A 67 -3.24 -10.76 5.91
N PRO A 68 -3.52 -10.21 7.10
CA PRO A 68 -4.89 -10.04 7.54
C PRO A 68 -5.60 -8.98 6.67
N VAL A 69 -6.91 -9.14 6.58
CA VAL A 69 -7.83 -8.21 5.91
C VAL A 69 -8.99 -7.99 6.88
N VAL A 70 -9.52 -6.77 6.93
CA VAL A 70 -10.66 -6.46 7.81
C VAL A 70 -11.85 -7.34 7.49
N LYS A 71 -12.49 -7.88 8.53
CA LYS A 71 -13.65 -8.75 8.38
C LYS A 71 -14.87 -7.92 7.96
N PRO A 72 -15.72 -8.41 7.05
CA PRO A 72 -16.95 -7.70 6.66
C PRO A 72 -17.85 -7.32 7.83
N MET A 73 -17.96 -8.20 8.84
CA MET A 73 -18.74 -7.92 10.05
C MET A 73 -18.17 -6.75 10.85
N THR A 74 -16.85 -6.65 10.98
CA THR A 74 -16.17 -5.51 11.63
C THR A 74 -16.49 -4.22 10.87
N THR A 75 -16.38 -4.25 9.54
CA THR A 75 -16.71 -3.11 8.68
C THR A 75 -18.15 -2.64 8.88
N HIS A 76 -19.12 -3.56 8.88
CA HIS A 76 -20.53 -3.21 9.13
C HIS A 76 -20.72 -2.58 10.51
N ILE A 77 -20.14 -3.16 11.56
CA ILE A 77 -20.29 -2.63 12.93
C ILE A 77 -19.74 -1.21 13.02
N ILE A 78 -18.53 -0.95 12.50
CA ILE A 78 -17.92 0.38 12.59
C ILE A 78 -18.66 1.39 11.73
N ILE A 79 -19.13 1.02 10.53
CA ILE A 79 -19.96 1.91 9.70
C ILE A 79 -21.28 2.23 10.41
N THR A 80 -21.96 1.23 10.98
CA THR A 80 -23.20 1.45 11.74
C THR A 80 -22.98 2.39 12.93
N LEU A 81 -21.89 2.21 13.69
CA LEU A 81 -21.53 3.11 14.79
C LEU A 81 -21.27 4.53 14.29
N ALA A 82 -20.48 4.68 13.22
CA ALA A 82 -20.18 5.97 12.63
C ALA A 82 -21.46 6.69 12.17
N LEU A 83 -22.37 5.98 11.49
CA LEU A 83 -23.66 6.54 11.07
C LEU A 83 -24.57 6.91 12.26
N THR A 84 -24.63 6.06 13.29
CA THR A 84 -25.48 6.28 14.47
C THR A 84 -25.02 7.49 15.29
N HIS A 85 -23.71 7.72 15.35
CA HIS A 85 -23.10 8.81 16.10
C HIS A 85 -22.68 10.00 15.22
N HIS A 86 -23.06 10.01 13.94
CA HIS A 86 -22.70 11.05 12.97
C HIS A 86 -21.17 11.31 12.88
N TRP A 87 -20.36 10.26 12.95
CA TRP A 87 -18.91 10.37 12.78
C TRP A 87 -18.55 10.44 11.30
N PRO A 88 -17.64 11.35 10.89
CA PRO A 88 -17.11 11.35 9.53
C PRO A 88 -16.43 10.04 9.20
N LEU A 89 -16.71 9.54 8.00
CA LEU A 89 -16.10 8.36 7.38
C LEU A 89 -15.22 8.81 6.21
N LYS A 90 -13.99 8.31 6.17
CA LYS A 90 -13.05 8.68 5.12
C LYS A 90 -12.31 7.46 4.59
N GLN A 91 -12.38 7.25 3.29
CA GLN A 91 -11.54 6.27 2.60
C GLN A 91 -10.25 6.92 2.13
N LEU A 92 -9.15 6.19 2.29
CA LEU A 92 -7.81 6.56 1.87
C LEU A 92 -7.29 5.47 0.94
N ASP A 93 -6.91 5.88 -0.27
CA ASP A 93 -6.21 5.04 -1.24
C ASP A 93 -4.71 5.35 -1.13
N ILE A 94 -3.92 4.38 -0.66
CA ILE A 94 -2.48 4.56 -0.52
C ILE A 94 -1.80 4.24 -1.85
N ASN A 95 -1.46 5.31 -2.56
CA ASN A 95 -0.67 5.20 -3.78
C ASN A 95 0.66 4.49 -3.48
N ASN A 96 0.96 3.45 -4.27
CA ASN A 96 2.19 2.67 -4.15
C ASN A 96 2.39 2.05 -2.75
N ALA A 97 1.31 1.63 -2.09
CA ALA A 97 1.31 0.99 -0.78
C ALA A 97 2.44 -0.05 -0.63
N PHE A 98 2.55 -0.98 -1.59
CA PHE A 98 3.56 -2.04 -1.55
C PHE A 98 5.01 -1.53 -1.59
N LEU A 99 5.29 -0.36 -2.19
CA LEU A 99 6.65 0.22 -2.18
C LEU A 99 7.08 0.69 -0.79
N ASN A 100 6.17 0.75 0.18
CA ASN A 100 6.52 1.00 1.58
C ASN A 100 6.80 -0.30 2.34
N GLY A 101 6.36 -1.45 1.83
CA GLY A 101 6.60 -2.76 2.44
C GLY A 101 8.07 -3.15 2.30
N LEU A 102 8.70 -3.49 3.42
CA LEU A 102 10.06 -4.03 3.44
C LEU A 102 9.99 -5.55 3.29
N LEU A 103 10.91 -6.11 2.51
CA LEU A 103 11.02 -7.56 2.34
C LEU A 103 12.00 -8.11 3.37
N ASP A 104 11.61 -9.18 4.07
CA ASP A 104 12.52 -9.92 4.96
C ASP A 104 13.44 -10.85 4.15
N GLU A 105 12.96 -11.34 3.00
CA GLU A 105 13.69 -12.24 2.13
C GLU A 105 14.41 -11.54 0.98
N ASP A 106 15.53 -12.12 0.57
CA ASP A 106 16.27 -11.71 -0.62
C ASP A 106 15.54 -12.18 -1.90
N VAL A 107 14.84 -11.24 -2.54
CA VAL A 107 14.13 -11.47 -3.80
C VAL A 107 14.86 -10.79 -4.96
N TYR A 108 15.14 -11.56 -6.01
CA TYR A 108 15.80 -11.07 -7.22
C TYR A 108 14.79 -11.01 -8.36
N LEU A 109 14.79 -9.91 -9.11
CA LEU A 109 13.92 -9.67 -10.25
C LEU A 109 14.77 -9.52 -11.52
N THR A 110 14.28 -10.02 -12.65
CA THR A 110 14.82 -9.64 -13.95
C THR A 110 14.63 -8.14 -14.16
N GLN A 111 15.53 -7.53 -14.92
CA GLN A 111 15.43 -6.11 -15.23
C GLN A 111 14.08 -5.78 -15.90
N PRO A 112 13.46 -4.62 -15.58
CA PRO A 112 12.18 -4.24 -16.15
C PRO A 112 12.29 -4.13 -17.68
N PRO A 113 11.36 -4.74 -18.45
CA PRO A 113 11.35 -4.58 -19.90
C PRO A 113 11.31 -3.10 -20.28
N SER A 114 12.08 -2.72 -21.31
CA SER A 114 12.23 -1.33 -21.78
C SER A 114 13.01 -0.38 -20.86
N PHE A 115 13.52 -0.85 -19.71
CA PHE A 115 14.41 -0.11 -18.81
C PHE A 115 15.62 -0.97 -18.41
N GLU A 116 16.10 -1.78 -19.34
CA GLU A 116 17.26 -2.65 -19.16
C GLU A 116 18.56 -1.83 -19.23
N ASP A 117 19.47 -2.11 -18.31
CA ASP A 117 20.87 -1.68 -18.35
C ASP A 117 21.59 -2.37 -19.52
N PRO A 118 22.56 -1.68 -20.17
CA PRO A 118 23.41 -2.30 -21.19
C PRO A 118 24.06 -3.62 -20.73
N ASN A 119 24.37 -3.73 -19.44
CA ASN A 119 24.86 -4.96 -18.84
C ASN A 119 23.71 -5.91 -18.50
N LYS A 120 23.39 -6.79 -19.45
CA LYS A 120 22.33 -7.81 -19.31
C LYS A 120 22.61 -8.89 -18.26
N THR A 121 23.82 -8.94 -17.67
CA THR A 121 24.14 -9.90 -16.60
C THR A 121 23.58 -9.47 -15.24
N LEU A 122 23.26 -8.19 -15.06
CA LEU A 122 22.74 -7.66 -13.82
C LEU A 122 21.26 -8.04 -13.61
N VAL A 123 20.90 -8.22 -12.35
CA VAL A 123 19.53 -8.42 -11.87
C VAL A 123 19.18 -7.36 -10.83
N CYS A 124 17.89 -7.16 -10.57
CA CYS A 124 17.40 -6.22 -9.58
C CYS A 124 17.18 -6.96 -8.25
N LYS A 125 17.99 -6.71 -7.22
CA LYS A 125 17.69 -7.15 -5.85
C LYS A 125 16.65 -6.22 -5.25
N LEU A 126 15.47 -6.73 -4.91
CA LEU A 126 14.38 -5.94 -4.35
C LEU A 126 14.68 -5.58 -2.89
N ASN A 127 14.64 -4.29 -2.58
CA ASN A 127 14.68 -3.77 -1.21
C ASN A 127 13.27 -3.58 -0.64
N LYS A 128 12.30 -3.37 -1.54
CA LYS A 128 10.88 -3.11 -1.22
C LYS A 128 9.98 -4.04 -1.99
N ALA A 129 8.81 -4.31 -1.43
CA ALA A 129 7.80 -5.12 -2.08
C ALA A 129 7.25 -4.42 -3.33
N ILE A 130 6.90 -5.21 -4.35
CA ILE A 130 6.21 -4.74 -5.56
C ILE A 130 4.98 -5.60 -5.82
N TYR A 131 4.06 -5.09 -6.62
CA TYR A 131 2.88 -5.84 -7.05
C TYR A 131 3.28 -7.19 -7.66
N GLY A 132 2.48 -8.22 -7.37
CA GLY A 132 2.67 -9.56 -7.92
C GLY A 132 3.63 -10.45 -7.14
N LEU A 133 4.38 -9.93 -6.16
CA LEU A 133 5.03 -10.80 -5.17
C LEU A 133 3.99 -11.43 -4.25
N LYS A 134 4.20 -12.69 -3.87
CA LYS A 134 3.30 -13.43 -2.99
C LYS A 134 3.21 -12.83 -1.59
N GLN A 135 4.31 -12.30 -1.07
CA GLN A 135 4.40 -11.70 0.27
C GLN A 135 4.19 -10.18 0.29
N ALA A 136 3.93 -9.52 -0.85
CA ALA A 136 3.85 -8.06 -0.93
C ALA A 136 2.81 -7.47 0.03
N LEU A 137 1.65 -8.13 0.12
CA LEU A 137 0.56 -7.68 0.97
C LEU A 137 0.93 -7.71 2.45
N ARG A 138 1.62 -8.78 2.88
CA ARG A 138 2.10 -8.94 4.26
C ARG A 138 3.15 -7.89 4.60
N ALA A 139 4.16 -7.73 3.74
CA ALA A 139 5.21 -6.73 3.90
C ALA A 139 4.64 -5.31 4.07
N TRP A 140 3.63 -4.97 3.28
CA TRP A 140 2.90 -3.72 3.41
C TRP A 140 2.14 -3.62 4.73
N PHE A 141 1.34 -4.64 5.07
CA PHE A 141 0.56 -4.65 6.29
C PHE A 141 1.44 -4.52 7.54
N ASP A 142 2.58 -5.22 7.62
CA ASP A 142 3.49 -5.16 8.75
C ASP A 142 4.13 -3.77 8.89
N ARG A 143 4.47 -3.12 7.76
CA ARG A 143 4.93 -1.72 7.77
C ARG A 143 3.85 -0.77 8.27
N LEU A 144 2.62 -0.91 7.77
CA LEU A 144 1.50 -0.07 8.18
C LEU A 144 1.20 -0.26 9.68
N LYS A 145 1.10 -1.52 10.12
CA LYS A 145 0.87 -1.90 11.52
C LYS A 145 1.92 -1.30 12.43
N SER A 146 3.20 -1.50 12.15
CA SER A 146 4.29 -0.95 12.97
C SER A 146 4.23 0.57 13.06
N THR A 147 3.93 1.25 11.96
CA THR A 147 3.73 2.71 11.92
C THR A 147 2.54 3.15 12.77
N LEU A 148 1.39 2.48 12.66
CA LEU A 148 0.19 2.80 13.44
C LEU A 148 0.42 2.57 14.94
N LEU A 149 1.11 1.49 15.32
CA LEU A 149 1.45 1.24 16.72
C LEU A 149 2.38 2.33 17.29
N GLN A 150 3.35 2.81 16.51
CA GLN A 150 4.22 3.93 16.91
C GLN A 150 3.45 5.25 17.10
N LEU A 151 2.37 5.45 16.34
CA LEU A 151 1.47 6.59 16.49
C LEU A 151 0.49 6.46 17.67
N GLY A 152 0.54 5.34 18.40
CA GLY A 152 -0.27 5.11 19.60
C GLY A 152 -1.61 4.38 19.34
N PHE A 153 -1.85 3.91 18.12
CA PHE A 153 -2.96 3.01 17.86
C PHE A 153 -2.72 1.64 18.49
N LYS A 154 -3.81 0.93 18.79
CA LYS A 154 -3.79 -0.45 19.24
C LYS A 154 -4.54 -1.33 18.25
N ALA A 155 -3.94 -2.43 17.83
CA ALA A 155 -4.62 -3.43 17.03
C ALA A 155 -5.70 -4.13 17.87
N SER A 156 -6.88 -4.33 17.30
CA SER A 156 -7.98 -5.06 17.94
C SER A 156 -7.64 -6.54 18.07
N LYS A 157 -8.03 -7.15 19.19
CA LYS A 157 -7.88 -8.60 19.42
C LYS A 157 -8.87 -9.42 18.57
N SER A 158 -10.01 -8.84 18.23
CA SER A 158 -11.08 -9.53 17.49
C SER A 158 -10.86 -9.49 15.97
N ASP A 159 -10.17 -8.44 15.51
CA ASP A 159 -9.84 -8.22 14.09
C ASP A 159 -8.47 -7.53 13.97
N PRO A 160 -7.42 -8.25 13.51
CA PRO A 160 -6.07 -7.69 13.39
C PRO A 160 -5.95 -6.50 12.45
N SER A 161 -6.92 -6.30 11.54
CA SER A 161 -6.92 -5.20 10.57
C SER A 161 -7.72 -3.99 11.04
N LEU A 162 -8.23 -4.03 12.27
CA LEU A 162 -8.85 -2.90 12.95
C LEU A 162 -7.86 -2.31 13.96
N PHE A 163 -7.59 -1.03 13.83
CA PHE A 163 -6.77 -0.26 14.76
C PHE A 163 -7.61 0.81 15.45
N ILE A 164 -7.39 0.99 16.74
CA ILE A 164 -8.20 1.86 17.59
C ILE A 164 -7.27 2.76 18.40
N GLN A 165 -7.57 4.05 18.43
CA GLN A 165 -6.91 4.99 19.33
C GLN A 165 -7.96 5.87 20.02
N SER A 166 -7.76 6.12 21.31
CA SER A 166 -8.53 7.10 22.06
C SER A 166 -7.67 8.34 22.26
N ILE A 167 -8.17 9.50 21.85
CA ILE A 167 -7.53 10.80 21.99
C ILE A 167 -8.54 11.67 22.73
N ASP A 168 -8.25 12.00 23.99
CA ASP A 168 -9.19 12.68 24.90
C ASP A 168 -10.57 11.99 24.95
N SER A 169 -11.63 12.68 24.51
CA SER A 169 -13.00 12.15 24.40
C SER A 169 -13.34 11.56 23.02
N MET A 170 -12.37 11.53 22.10
CA MET A 170 -12.55 11.02 20.73
C MET A 170 -12.01 9.61 20.60
N VAL A 171 -12.69 8.78 19.81
CA VAL A 171 -12.19 7.46 19.41
C VAL A 171 -12.03 7.44 17.90
N VAL A 172 -10.84 7.05 17.45
CA VAL A 172 -10.50 6.89 16.04
C VAL A 172 -10.41 5.41 15.71
N TYR A 173 -11.13 4.99 14.68
CA TYR A 173 -11.07 3.64 14.14
C TYR A 173 -10.43 3.67 12.76
N ILE A 174 -9.48 2.76 12.54
CA ILE A 174 -8.83 2.55 11.24
C ILE A 174 -9.06 1.11 10.82
N LEU A 175 -9.76 0.91 9.70
CA LEU A 175 -10.01 -0.38 9.07
C LEU A 175 -9.09 -0.51 7.86
N VAL A 176 -8.31 -1.58 7.81
CA VAL A 176 -7.38 -1.85 6.71
C VAL A 176 -7.91 -2.97 5.83
N TYR A 177 -8.15 -2.66 4.56
CA TYR A 177 -8.50 -3.61 3.52
C TYR A 177 -7.47 -3.55 2.41
N VAL A 178 -6.45 -4.42 2.47
CA VAL A 178 -5.38 -4.46 1.46
C VAL A 178 -4.68 -3.09 1.31
N ASP A 179 -4.95 -2.36 0.22
CA ASP A 179 -4.37 -1.04 -0.07
C ASP A 179 -5.33 0.11 0.32
N ASP A 180 -6.58 -0.21 0.64
CA ASP A 180 -7.62 0.73 1.07
C ASP A 180 -7.68 0.83 2.59
N ILE A 181 -7.77 2.05 3.10
CA ILE A 181 -7.95 2.31 4.53
C ILE A 181 -9.21 3.14 4.75
N ILE A 182 -10.07 2.71 5.66
CA ILE A 182 -11.20 3.52 6.14
C ILE A 182 -10.86 4.06 7.52
N VAL A 183 -11.03 5.36 7.72
CA VAL A 183 -10.82 6.05 8.99
C VAL A 183 -12.14 6.65 9.47
N THR A 184 -12.43 6.49 10.76
CA THR A 184 -13.54 7.15 11.44
C THR A 184 -13.01 7.89 12.65
N ALA A 185 -13.50 9.11 12.92
CA ALA A 185 -13.11 9.92 14.07
C ALA A 185 -14.31 10.67 14.64
N LEU A 186 -14.26 11.00 15.93
CA LEU A 186 -15.27 11.81 16.60
C LEU A 186 -14.94 13.31 16.41
N GLY A 187 -15.02 13.84 15.18
CA GLY A 187 -14.76 15.26 14.89
C GLY A 187 -14.11 15.51 13.51
N ASP A 188 -14.02 16.78 13.11
CA ASP A 188 -13.39 17.20 11.85
C ASP A 188 -11.88 16.92 11.88
N LEU A 189 -11.39 16.23 10.86
CA LEU A 189 -10.02 15.72 10.79
C LEU A 189 -9.19 16.61 9.85
N ASP A 190 -8.65 17.73 10.32
CA ASP A 190 -7.97 18.73 9.48
C ASP A 190 -6.64 18.24 8.85
N TYR A 191 -5.96 17.28 9.47
CA TYR A 191 -4.71 16.70 8.96
C TYR A 191 -4.60 15.21 9.29
N PHE A 192 -4.18 14.39 8.31
CA PHE A 192 -3.90 12.96 8.49
C PHE A 192 -2.64 12.58 7.72
N PHE A 193 -1.61 12.07 8.40
CA PHE A 193 -0.33 11.66 7.77
C PHE A 193 0.29 12.70 6.82
N GLY A 194 0.23 14.00 7.16
CA GLY A 194 0.82 15.05 6.32
C GLY A 194 0.00 15.43 5.07
N ILE A 195 -1.23 14.94 4.98
CA ILE A 195 -2.23 15.33 3.97
C ILE A 195 -3.18 16.32 4.61
N GLU A 196 -3.30 17.51 4.00
CA GLU A 196 -4.24 18.56 4.40
C GLU A 196 -5.67 18.16 3.99
N VAL A 197 -6.60 18.30 4.92
CA VAL A 197 -8.01 17.98 4.75
C VAL A 197 -8.79 19.29 4.85
N LYS A 198 -9.38 19.73 3.74
CA LYS A 198 -10.22 20.92 3.72
C LYS A 198 -11.69 20.54 3.66
N PRO A 199 -12.48 20.88 4.68
CA PRO A 199 -13.92 20.72 4.61
C PRO A 199 -14.53 21.69 3.60
N GLN A 200 -15.46 21.20 2.81
CA GLN A 200 -16.27 21.98 1.87
C GLN A 200 -17.66 22.28 2.50
N PRO A 201 -18.31 23.37 2.07
CA PRO A 201 -19.63 23.76 2.59
C PRO A 201 -20.75 22.75 2.35
N ASP A 202 -20.57 21.84 1.40
CA ASP A 202 -21.53 20.76 1.07
C ASP A 202 -21.33 19.49 1.91
N GLY A 203 -20.41 19.53 2.89
CA GLY A 203 -20.04 18.39 3.72
C GLY A 203 -19.06 17.42 3.06
N SER A 204 -18.59 17.72 1.84
CA SER A 204 -17.49 16.98 1.22
C SER A 204 -16.13 17.43 1.78
N LEU A 205 -15.11 16.59 1.66
CA LEU A 205 -13.74 16.92 2.09
C LEU A 205 -12.81 16.89 0.87
N VAL A 206 -12.02 17.93 0.66
CA VAL A 206 -10.94 17.95 -0.34
C VAL A 206 -9.62 17.63 0.35
N LEU A 207 -8.91 16.63 -0.19
CA LEU A 207 -7.61 16.22 0.31
C LEU A 207 -6.53 16.70 -0.64
N THR A 208 -5.59 17.48 -0.12
CA THR A 208 -4.46 17.98 -0.90
C THR A 208 -3.14 17.67 -0.22
N GLN A 209 -2.28 16.93 -0.91
CA GLN A 209 -0.89 16.71 -0.51
C GLN A 209 -0.02 17.88 -0.99
N ALA A 210 -0.33 19.10 -0.55
CA ALA A 210 0.33 20.31 -1.07
C ALA A 210 1.69 20.61 -0.42
N LYS A 211 2.14 19.81 0.57
CA LYS A 211 3.25 20.23 1.42
C LYS A 211 4.21 19.12 1.86
N TYR A 212 4.68 18.32 0.91
CA TYR A 212 5.99 17.66 1.01
C TYR A 212 6.63 17.68 -0.39
N PRO A 213 7.67 18.51 -0.62
CA PRO A 213 8.45 18.49 -1.86
C PRO A 213 9.19 17.17 -2.07
#